data_AF-A0A1F5UI75-F1
#
_entry.id   AF-A0A1F5UI75-F1
#
_cell.length_a   1.000
_cell.length_b   1.000
_cell.length_c   1.000
_cell.angle_alpha   90.00
_cell.angle_beta   90.00
_cell.angle_gamma   90.00
#
_symmetry.space_group_name_H-M   'P 1'
#
loop_
_entity.id
_entity.type
_entity.pdbx_description
1 polymer ?
#
loop_
_entity_poly.entity_id
_entity_poly.type
_entity_poly.pdbx_seq_one_letter_code
_entity_poly.pdbx_strand_id
1 'polypeptide(L)'
;MLRSFVVTAMLICLSNTAIFCAQWSNIGLGGGGSIHTPAISPVDGNFMLASCDMSGVYRTLDGGVTWGMIDWQQINSSNGCTDCWPVVYPVCHPTDANIVYFWGKKGNTAAALLVSNDKGVTWNPLVNTPPWGSNVITKIYVDRGNPNLMFAGTATNAYRSTNAGVSWSVCATVSGSIVGFLVDQASSTSNRTCYAASTSGVWRSKDHGASWTSKITGLPATPTLRSFSGGSTLTKTVLYCVETTSYDVYKSTTNGDSWVSVMGGTIDGSLEYFQVITAEAYPDTVYVNDFPAAYDGKVYKSTDAGVTWQQVWSPSISGGNVELGWIDYEIHLNPPSRGFTINPANANQVVGSRTVNYMTINGGTSWKQLFTKYADTGAQAVGKKWSSKGL
;
A
#
# COMPACT_ATOMS: atom_id res chain seq x y z
N MET A 1 34.65 -79.20 3.33
CA MET A 1 34.51 -77.86 2.74
C MET A 1 33.55 -77.05 3.61
N LEU A 2 34.06 -76.30 4.59
CA LEU A 2 33.27 -75.31 5.32
C LEU A 2 33.79 -73.93 4.91
N ARG A 3 32.91 -73.09 4.35
CA ARG A 3 33.22 -71.70 3.96
C ARG A 3 33.04 -70.80 5.18
N SER A 4 34.10 -70.09 5.56
CA SER A 4 34.04 -69.01 6.56
C SER A 4 33.44 -67.76 5.94
N PHE A 5 32.36 -67.24 6.52
CA PHE A 5 31.84 -65.90 6.23
C PHE A 5 32.43 -64.92 7.25
N VAL A 6 33.20 -63.93 6.78
CA VAL A 6 33.60 -62.76 7.56
C VAL A 6 32.48 -61.74 7.44
N VAL A 7 31.81 -61.42 8.55
CA VAL A 7 30.86 -60.30 8.62
C VAL A 7 31.65 -59.07 9.06
N THR A 8 31.89 -58.14 8.15
CA THR A 8 32.44 -56.82 8.45
C THR A 8 31.32 -55.95 9.01
N ALA A 9 31.35 -55.66 10.31
CA ALA A 9 30.45 -54.68 10.92
C ALA A 9 30.93 -53.26 10.57
N MET A 10 30.20 -52.56 9.70
CA MET A 10 30.33 -51.11 9.52
C MET A 10 29.70 -50.41 10.72
N LEU A 11 30.51 -49.77 11.57
CA LEU A 11 30.03 -48.75 12.49
C LEU A 11 29.63 -47.51 11.68
N ILE A 12 28.32 -47.27 11.58
CA ILE A 12 27.79 -46.00 11.10
C ILE A 12 27.86 -45.02 12.28
N CYS A 13 28.83 -44.10 12.26
CA CYS A 13 28.83 -42.95 13.15
C CYS A 13 27.67 -42.03 12.74
N LEU A 14 26.55 -42.10 13.47
CA LEU A 14 25.52 -41.06 13.44
C LEU A 14 26.08 -39.82 14.14
N SER A 15 26.64 -38.89 13.36
CA SER A 15 26.97 -37.56 13.88
C SER A 15 25.67 -36.81 14.18
N ASN A 16 25.31 -36.70 15.46
CA ASN A 16 24.28 -35.77 15.91
C ASN A 16 24.79 -34.34 15.68
N THR A 17 24.56 -33.79 14.50
CA THR A 17 24.68 -32.34 14.31
C THR A 17 23.50 -31.71 15.03
N ALA A 18 23.72 -31.30 16.28
CA ALA A 18 22.83 -30.39 16.98
C ALA A 18 22.77 -29.09 16.16
N ILE A 19 21.66 -28.87 15.45
CA ILE A 19 21.39 -27.59 14.80
C ILE A 19 21.09 -26.60 15.92
N PHE A 20 22.09 -25.83 16.32
CA PHE A 20 21.87 -24.64 17.13
C PHE A 20 21.10 -23.64 16.27
N CYS A 21 19.80 -23.52 16.52
CA CYS A 21 19.01 -22.44 15.95
C CYS A 21 19.35 -21.17 16.73
N ALA A 22 20.23 -20.33 16.18
CA ALA A 22 20.49 -19.01 16.75
C ALA A 22 19.20 -18.19 16.74
N GLN A 23 18.82 -17.64 17.90
CA GLN A 23 17.75 -16.64 17.98
C GLN A 23 18.34 -15.27 17.67
N TRP A 24 17.89 -14.67 16.58
CA TRP A 24 18.23 -13.31 16.18
C TRP A 24 17.12 -12.36 16.60
N SER A 25 17.50 -11.21 17.15
CA SER A 25 16.57 -10.13 17.48
C SER A 25 17.13 -8.80 17.02
N ASN A 26 16.27 -7.91 16.53
CA ASN A 26 16.65 -6.54 16.23
C ASN A 26 17.01 -5.80 17.52
N ILE A 27 18.18 -5.17 17.53
CA ILE A 27 18.62 -4.27 18.61
C ILE A 27 18.48 -2.84 18.09
N GLY A 28 17.83 -1.96 18.86
CA GLY A 28 17.70 -0.54 18.51
C GLY A 28 16.31 0.03 18.78
N LEU A 29 16.13 1.29 18.37
CA LEU A 29 14.94 2.09 18.68
C LEU A 29 13.73 1.75 17.79
N GLY A 30 13.95 1.18 16.60
CA GLY A 30 12.92 0.96 15.57
C GLY A 30 12.55 2.24 14.81
N GLY A 31 12.17 2.11 13.54
CA GLY A 31 11.96 3.25 12.64
C GLY A 31 13.26 4.00 12.27
N GLY A 32 13.13 5.25 11.81
CA GLY A 32 14.28 6.10 11.44
C GLY A 32 14.69 6.00 9.97
N GLY A 33 14.41 4.88 9.31
CA GLY A 33 14.47 4.72 7.85
C GLY A 33 13.15 5.07 7.17
N SER A 34 13.15 5.30 5.86
CA SER A 34 11.94 5.64 5.13
C SER A 34 11.13 4.39 4.80
N ILE A 35 10.04 4.17 5.54
CA ILE A 35 9.05 3.15 5.24
C ILE A 35 8.02 3.72 4.26
N HIS A 36 7.86 2.99 3.16
CA HIS A 36 6.96 3.28 2.07
C HIS A 36 5.86 2.23 1.99
N THR A 37 4.82 2.60 1.26
CA THR A 37 3.91 1.64 0.63
C THR A 37 3.34 0.56 1.59
N PRO A 38 2.64 0.97 2.66
CA PRO A 38 1.92 0.02 3.48
C PRO A 38 0.76 -0.60 2.71
N ALA A 39 0.44 -1.85 3.02
CA ALA A 39 -0.74 -2.56 2.54
C ALA A 39 -1.44 -3.25 3.71
N ILE A 40 -2.76 -3.25 3.70
CA ILE A 40 -3.58 -3.86 4.75
C ILE A 40 -4.48 -4.89 4.08
N SER A 41 -4.51 -6.11 4.61
CA SER A 41 -5.41 -7.12 4.09
C SER A 41 -6.87 -6.77 4.39
N PRO A 42 -7.76 -6.74 3.38
CA PRO A 42 -9.17 -6.43 3.59
C PRO A 42 -9.93 -7.51 4.33
N VAL A 43 -9.44 -8.75 4.31
CA VAL A 43 -10.06 -9.88 5.03
C VAL A 43 -9.44 -10.15 6.39
N ASP A 44 -8.26 -9.59 6.67
CA ASP A 44 -7.55 -9.73 7.93
C ASP A 44 -6.78 -8.45 8.23
N GLY A 45 -7.42 -7.49 8.90
CA GLY A 45 -6.82 -6.18 9.19
C GLY A 45 -5.56 -6.24 10.07
N ASN A 46 -5.24 -7.38 10.69
CA ASN A 46 -3.99 -7.55 11.42
C ASN A 46 -2.81 -7.90 10.51
N PHE A 47 -3.09 -8.44 9.32
CA PHE A 47 -2.07 -8.72 8.32
C PHE A 47 -1.79 -7.47 7.48
N MET A 48 -0.56 -6.95 7.62
CA MET A 48 -0.09 -5.82 6.86
C MET A 48 1.32 -6.06 6.34
N LEU A 49 1.65 -5.41 5.23
CA LEU A 49 3.01 -5.34 4.70
C LEU A 49 3.47 -3.90 4.59
N ALA A 50 4.77 -3.69 4.66
CA ALA A 50 5.41 -2.42 4.36
C ALA A 50 6.78 -2.68 3.75
N SER A 51 7.30 -1.75 2.94
CA SER A 51 8.65 -1.86 2.39
C SER A 51 9.43 -0.59 2.63
N CYS A 52 10.76 -0.66 2.70
CA CYS A 52 11.59 0.51 2.83
C CYS A 52 12.36 0.85 1.55
N ASP A 53 12.92 2.05 1.54
CA ASP A 53 13.87 2.55 0.54
C ASP A 53 15.19 1.77 0.46
N MET A 54 15.47 0.91 1.45
CA MET A 54 16.67 0.05 1.53
C MET A 54 16.41 -1.42 1.17
N SER A 55 15.45 -1.69 0.28
CA SER A 55 15.13 -3.04 -0.24
C SER A 55 14.39 -3.98 0.71
N GLY A 56 14.25 -3.64 2.00
CA GLY A 56 13.59 -4.47 3.00
C GLY A 56 12.06 -4.50 2.82
N VAL A 57 11.46 -5.66 3.00
CA VAL A 57 10.01 -5.84 3.06
C VAL A 57 9.66 -6.47 4.40
N TYR A 58 8.71 -5.88 5.10
CA TYR A 58 8.26 -6.27 6.43
C TYR A 58 6.81 -6.70 6.39
N ARG A 59 6.46 -7.61 7.30
CA ARG A 59 5.08 -8.00 7.54
C ARG A 59 4.75 -8.03 9.03
N THR A 60 3.50 -7.81 9.34
CA THR A 60 2.93 -8.02 10.67
C THR A 60 1.69 -8.89 10.54
N LEU A 61 1.42 -9.72 11.54
CA LEU A 61 0.21 -10.56 11.64
C LEU A 61 -0.65 -10.19 12.85
N ASP A 62 -0.28 -9.14 13.59
CA ASP A 62 -0.87 -8.74 14.86
C ASP A 62 -1.26 -7.24 14.87
N GLY A 63 -1.46 -6.65 13.70
CA GLY A 63 -1.90 -5.25 13.59
C GLY A 63 -0.81 -4.25 13.98
N GLY A 64 0.45 -4.60 13.68
CA GLY A 64 1.63 -3.76 13.89
C GLY A 64 2.09 -3.68 15.34
N VAL A 65 1.74 -4.67 16.17
CA VAL A 65 2.33 -4.84 17.51
C VAL A 65 3.77 -5.34 17.35
N THR A 66 3.99 -6.28 16.44
CA THR A 66 5.31 -6.74 16.00
C THR A 66 5.40 -6.82 14.48
N TRP A 67 6.60 -6.58 13.96
CA TRP A 67 6.96 -6.70 12.55
C TRP A 67 8.12 -7.68 12.39
N GLY A 68 8.06 -8.47 11.32
CA GLY A 68 9.16 -9.31 10.88
C GLY A 68 9.56 -8.94 9.46
N MET A 69 10.85 -8.74 9.23
CA MET A 69 11.38 -8.66 7.87
C MET A 69 11.20 -10.02 7.19
N ILE A 70 10.71 -10.00 5.95
CA ILE A 70 10.62 -11.19 5.11
C ILE A 70 12.03 -11.50 4.59
N ASP A 71 12.38 -12.78 4.53
CA ASP A 71 13.68 -13.23 4.02
C ASP A 71 13.98 -12.60 2.65
N TRP A 72 15.14 -11.94 2.55
CA TRP A 72 15.60 -11.25 1.36
C TRP A 72 15.72 -12.17 0.13
N GLN A 73 15.98 -13.47 0.35
CA GLN A 73 15.98 -14.48 -0.72
C GLN A 73 14.58 -14.73 -1.30
N GLN A 74 13.53 -14.49 -0.52
CA GLN A 74 12.15 -14.61 -0.98
C GLN A 74 11.70 -13.33 -1.68
N ILE A 75 11.99 -12.17 -1.10
CA ILE A 75 11.56 -10.89 -1.65
C ILE A 75 12.46 -9.74 -1.21
N ASN A 76 12.76 -8.85 -2.14
CA ASN A 76 13.29 -7.53 -1.83
C ASN A 76 12.65 -6.48 -2.75
N SER A 77 12.42 -5.28 -2.21
CA SER A 77 12.01 -4.15 -3.04
C SER A 77 13.15 -3.81 -4.00
N SER A 78 12.87 -3.83 -5.30
CA SER A 78 13.88 -3.52 -6.31
C SER A 78 14.23 -2.03 -6.23
N ASN A 79 15.31 -1.66 -5.55
CA ASN A 79 15.80 -0.28 -5.40
C ASN A 79 16.34 0.35 -6.70
N GLY A 80 15.87 -0.05 -7.88
CA GLY A 80 16.17 0.66 -9.14
C GLY A 80 15.55 2.07 -9.22
N CYS A 81 14.89 2.52 -8.16
CA CYS A 81 14.15 3.76 -8.07
C CYS A 81 14.31 4.40 -6.69
N THR A 82 15.47 5.00 -6.45
CA THR A 82 15.68 5.89 -5.30
C THR A 82 14.81 7.15 -5.40
N ASP A 83 14.35 7.51 -6.61
CA ASP A 83 13.50 8.67 -6.88
C ASP A 83 12.20 8.37 -7.68
N CYS A 84 11.96 7.12 -8.11
CA CYS A 84 10.73 6.85 -8.88
C CYS A 84 9.55 6.69 -7.94
N TRP A 85 8.90 7.82 -7.76
CA TRP A 85 7.53 7.90 -7.33
C TRP A 85 6.65 7.67 -8.59
N PRO A 86 5.81 6.61 -8.64
CA PRO A 86 5.29 5.80 -7.54
C PRO A 86 6.10 4.50 -7.28
N VAL A 87 6.46 4.29 -6.01
CA VAL A 87 6.89 2.99 -5.45
C VAL A 87 5.70 2.03 -5.46
N VAL A 88 5.94 0.76 -5.76
CA VAL A 88 4.88 -0.25 -5.93
C VAL A 88 4.33 -0.65 -4.57
N TYR A 89 3.02 -0.55 -4.41
CA TYR A 89 2.35 -1.01 -3.20
C TYR A 89 2.21 -2.53 -3.23
N PRO A 90 2.55 -3.25 -2.14
CA PRO A 90 2.01 -4.59 -1.97
C PRO A 90 0.48 -4.50 -2.04
N VAL A 91 -0.15 -5.50 -2.65
CA VAL A 91 -1.60 -5.57 -2.75
C VAL A 91 -2.06 -6.89 -2.20
N CYS A 92 -2.80 -6.84 -1.10
CA CYS A 92 -3.45 -8.01 -0.53
C CYS A 92 -4.66 -8.40 -1.38
N HIS A 93 -4.86 -9.69 -1.57
CA HIS A 93 -6.02 -10.20 -2.28
C HIS A 93 -7.32 -9.84 -1.54
N PRO A 94 -8.38 -9.45 -2.26
CA PRO A 94 -9.55 -8.83 -1.64
C PRO A 94 -10.41 -9.79 -0.81
N THR A 95 -10.26 -11.10 -1.03
CA THR A 95 -11.09 -12.14 -0.41
C THR A 95 -10.29 -13.29 0.19
N ASP A 96 -8.95 -13.27 0.13
CA ASP A 96 -8.09 -14.34 0.65
C ASP A 96 -6.87 -13.72 1.34
N ALA A 97 -6.73 -13.94 2.65
CA ALA A 97 -5.67 -13.32 3.43
C ALA A 97 -4.28 -13.86 3.08
N ASN A 98 -4.21 -15.06 2.48
CA ASN A 98 -2.96 -15.73 2.18
C ASN A 98 -2.31 -15.18 0.91
N ILE A 99 -3.08 -14.56 0.02
CA ILE A 99 -2.62 -14.13 -1.29
C ILE A 99 -2.21 -12.66 -1.26
N VAL A 100 -0.97 -12.37 -1.65
CA VAL A 100 -0.46 -11.00 -1.77
C VAL A 100 0.39 -10.87 -3.02
N TYR A 101 0.30 -9.72 -3.68
CA TYR A 101 1.05 -9.38 -4.88
C TYR A 101 2.03 -8.26 -4.59
N PHE A 102 3.21 -8.31 -5.22
CA PHE A 102 4.24 -7.28 -5.07
C PHE A 102 5.16 -7.26 -6.28
N TRP A 103 5.58 -6.08 -6.72
CA TRP A 103 6.64 -5.95 -7.72
C TRP A 103 8.00 -5.86 -7.01
N GLY A 104 8.85 -6.86 -7.21
CA GLY A 104 10.15 -6.93 -6.56
C GLY A 104 11.04 -8.01 -7.14
N LYS A 105 12.15 -8.30 -6.47
CA LYS A 105 13.06 -9.38 -6.84
C LYS A 105 12.92 -10.53 -5.86
N LYS A 106 13.10 -11.76 -6.35
CA LYS A 106 13.28 -12.95 -5.52
C LYS A 106 14.77 -13.25 -5.45
N GLY A 107 15.41 -12.92 -4.32
CA GLY A 107 16.87 -12.97 -4.20
C GLY A 107 17.55 -12.12 -5.28
N ASN A 108 18.43 -12.74 -6.07
CA ASN A 108 19.22 -12.08 -7.11
C ASN A 108 18.58 -12.10 -8.53
N THR A 109 17.30 -12.44 -8.66
CA THR A 109 16.64 -12.46 -9.98
C THR A 109 16.36 -11.05 -10.51
N ALA A 110 15.98 -10.96 -11.79
CA ALA A 110 15.33 -9.77 -12.31
C ALA A 110 14.02 -9.47 -11.54
N ALA A 111 13.61 -8.20 -11.53
CA ALA A 111 12.36 -7.80 -10.92
C ALA A 111 11.17 -8.37 -11.71
N ALA A 112 10.13 -8.78 -11.00
CA ALA A 112 8.91 -9.34 -11.57
C ALA A 112 7.70 -8.98 -10.70
N LEU A 113 6.50 -9.18 -11.26
CA LEU A 113 5.28 -9.22 -10.46
C LEU A 113 5.25 -10.57 -9.74
N LEU A 114 5.48 -10.54 -8.43
CA LEU A 114 5.51 -11.71 -7.55
C LEU A 114 4.16 -11.89 -6.86
N VAL A 115 3.85 -13.14 -6.53
CA VAL A 115 2.73 -13.56 -5.70
C VAL A 115 3.20 -14.45 -4.57
N SER A 116 2.64 -14.23 -3.38
CA SER A 116 2.68 -15.14 -2.25
C SER A 116 1.31 -15.75 -2.05
N ASN A 117 1.25 -17.02 -1.61
CA ASN A 117 0.01 -17.72 -1.25
C ASN A 117 0.02 -18.16 0.22
N ASP A 118 0.85 -17.54 1.05
CA ASP A 118 1.10 -17.93 2.43
C ASP A 118 1.38 -16.72 3.34
N LYS A 119 0.67 -15.60 3.13
CA LYS A 119 0.83 -14.35 3.89
C LYS A 119 2.25 -13.78 3.81
N GLY A 120 2.85 -13.84 2.64
CA GLY A 120 4.17 -13.28 2.36
C GLY A 120 5.34 -14.08 2.91
N VAL A 121 5.19 -15.38 3.23
CA VAL A 121 6.35 -16.22 3.63
C VAL A 121 7.19 -16.53 2.39
N THR A 122 6.56 -17.08 1.35
CA THR A 122 7.22 -17.46 0.10
C THR A 122 6.63 -16.71 -1.08
N TRP A 123 7.48 -16.45 -2.08
CA TRP A 123 7.14 -15.63 -3.23
C TRP A 123 7.57 -16.31 -4.53
N ASN A 124 6.75 -16.19 -5.57
CA ASN A 124 7.05 -16.69 -6.91
C ASN A 124 6.57 -15.70 -7.97
N PRO A 125 7.18 -15.67 -9.17
CA PRO A 125 6.64 -14.91 -10.29
C PRO A 125 5.19 -15.29 -10.57
N LEU A 126 4.31 -14.30 -10.70
CA LEU A 126 2.91 -14.50 -11.07
C LEU A 126 2.79 -14.96 -12.53
N VAL A 127 3.65 -14.42 -13.40
CA VAL A 127 3.66 -14.71 -14.83
C VAL A 127 5.11 -14.69 -15.35
N ASN A 128 5.47 -15.67 -16.18
CA ASN A 128 6.84 -15.83 -16.69
C ASN A 128 7.15 -14.94 -17.90
N THR A 129 6.12 -14.60 -18.70
CA THR A 129 6.28 -13.80 -19.93
C THR A 129 5.25 -12.69 -19.97
N PRO A 130 5.40 -11.66 -19.12
CA PRO A 130 4.44 -10.56 -19.08
C PRO A 130 4.54 -9.65 -20.32
N PRO A 131 3.42 -9.08 -20.79
CA PRO A 131 3.43 -8.14 -21.91
C PRO A 131 4.14 -6.81 -21.61
N TRP A 132 4.33 -6.46 -20.33
CA TRP A 132 5.11 -5.28 -19.93
C TRP A 132 6.63 -5.51 -19.95
N GLY A 133 7.11 -6.74 -20.19
CA GLY A 133 8.55 -7.04 -20.21
C GLY A 133 9.26 -6.57 -18.94
N SER A 134 10.31 -5.77 -19.09
CA SER A 134 11.10 -5.20 -17.99
C SER A 134 10.54 -3.89 -17.40
N ASN A 135 9.40 -3.40 -17.88
CA ASN A 135 8.81 -2.17 -17.35
C ASN A 135 8.34 -2.38 -15.90
N VAL A 136 8.66 -1.41 -15.04
CA VAL A 136 8.25 -1.41 -13.63
C VAL A 136 6.73 -1.30 -13.52
N ILE A 137 6.12 -2.22 -12.80
CA ILE A 137 4.70 -2.15 -12.43
C ILE A 137 4.56 -1.18 -11.26
N THR A 138 3.90 -0.03 -11.45
CA THR A 138 3.73 1.02 -10.43
C THR A 138 2.43 0.92 -9.64
N LYS A 139 1.45 0.17 -10.17
CA LYS A 139 0.13 -0.08 -9.56
C LYS A 139 -0.35 -1.48 -9.87
N ILE A 140 -0.97 -2.11 -8.88
CA ILE A 140 -1.68 -3.39 -9.01
C ILE A 140 -3.07 -3.16 -8.43
N TYR A 141 -4.09 -3.76 -9.04
CA TYR A 141 -5.46 -3.76 -8.53
C TYR A 141 -6.08 -5.13 -8.78
N VAL A 142 -6.85 -5.62 -7.81
CA VAL A 142 -7.56 -6.90 -7.89
C VAL A 142 -9.02 -6.63 -7.53
N ASP A 143 -9.94 -6.95 -8.44
CA ASP A 143 -11.36 -6.69 -8.21
C ASP A 143 -11.91 -7.52 -7.04
N ARG A 144 -12.51 -6.83 -6.07
CA ARG A 144 -13.14 -7.46 -4.90
C ARG A 144 -14.41 -8.25 -5.22
N GLY A 145 -15.07 -7.96 -6.34
CA GLY A 145 -16.24 -8.71 -6.81
C GLY A 145 -15.87 -9.95 -7.61
N ASN A 146 -14.72 -9.94 -8.27
CA ASN A 146 -14.21 -11.03 -9.09
C ASN A 146 -12.68 -10.95 -9.21
N PRO A 147 -11.91 -11.64 -8.36
CA PRO A 147 -10.45 -11.56 -8.35
C PRO A 147 -9.76 -12.03 -9.64
N ASN A 148 -10.49 -12.65 -10.58
CA ASN A 148 -9.95 -12.92 -11.91
C ASN A 148 -9.69 -11.65 -12.71
N LEU A 149 -10.46 -10.58 -12.46
CA LEU A 149 -10.26 -9.27 -13.06
C LEU A 149 -9.20 -8.51 -12.28
N MET A 150 -8.05 -8.30 -12.90
CA MET A 150 -6.92 -7.58 -12.32
C MET A 150 -6.43 -6.51 -13.27
N PHE A 151 -5.81 -5.47 -12.72
CA PHE A 151 -5.11 -4.44 -13.47
C PHE A 151 -3.68 -4.27 -12.96
N ALA A 152 -2.77 -3.98 -13.89
CA ALA A 152 -1.39 -3.63 -13.61
C ALA A 152 -1.05 -2.37 -14.41
N GLY A 153 -0.43 -1.39 -13.76
CA GLY A 153 -0.03 -0.13 -14.37
C GLY A 153 1.49 0.01 -14.41
N THR A 154 2.01 0.68 -15.43
CA THR A 154 3.42 1.09 -15.53
C THR A 154 3.52 2.61 -15.64
N ALA A 155 4.73 3.13 -15.87
CA ALA A 155 4.96 4.54 -16.19
C ALA A 155 4.32 5.00 -17.52
N THR A 156 3.85 4.06 -18.36
CA THR A 156 3.39 4.39 -19.73
C THR A 156 2.09 3.71 -20.14
N ASN A 157 1.75 2.56 -19.56
CA ASN A 157 0.65 1.72 -20.01
C ASN A 157 -0.12 1.12 -18.83
N ALA A 158 -1.39 0.79 -19.07
CA ALA A 158 -2.16 -0.11 -18.23
C ALA A 158 -2.33 -1.47 -18.91
N TYR A 159 -2.44 -2.51 -18.10
CA TYR A 159 -2.64 -3.89 -18.51
C TYR A 159 -3.78 -4.48 -17.68
N ARG A 160 -4.46 -5.45 -18.26
CA ARG A 160 -5.59 -6.15 -17.66
C ARG A 160 -5.44 -7.65 -17.76
N SER A 161 -5.83 -8.35 -16.70
CA SER A 161 -6.09 -9.78 -16.70
C SER A 161 -7.57 -10.06 -16.44
N THR A 162 -8.06 -11.17 -16.98
CA THR A 162 -9.42 -11.72 -16.69
C THR A 162 -9.35 -13.17 -16.19
N ASN A 163 -8.15 -13.62 -15.81
CA ASN A 163 -7.86 -14.97 -15.36
C ASN A 163 -6.81 -14.96 -14.24
N ALA A 164 -6.99 -14.09 -13.25
CA ALA A 164 -6.20 -14.02 -12.03
C ALA A 164 -4.69 -13.88 -12.29
N GLY A 165 -4.33 -13.10 -13.32
CA GLY A 165 -2.95 -12.77 -13.62
C GLY A 165 -2.19 -13.81 -14.43
N VAL A 166 -2.84 -14.90 -14.87
CA VAL A 166 -2.23 -15.93 -15.74
C VAL A 166 -1.83 -15.33 -17.10
N SER A 167 -2.68 -14.47 -17.66
CA SER A 167 -2.39 -13.73 -18.90
C SER A 167 -2.90 -12.30 -18.82
N TRP A 168 -2.26 -11.42 -19.58
CA TRP A 168 -2.54 -9.98 -19.57
C TRP A 168 -2.66 -9.43 -20.98
N SER A 169 -3.52 -8.43 -21.16
CA SER A 169 -3.67 -7.65 -22.38
C SER A 169 -3.47 -6.17 -22.09
N VAL A 170 -2.90 -5.43 -23.04
CA VAL A 170 -2.75 -3.98 -22.91
C VAL A 170 -4.12 -3.30 -22.93
N CYS A 171 -4.33 -2.33 -22.03
CA CYS A 171 -5.47 -1.43 -22.06
C CYS A 171 -5.18 -0.31 -23.06
N ALA A 172 -5.49 -0.55 -24.34
CA ALA A 172 -5.26 0.42 -25.41
C ALA A 172 -5.88 1.79 -25.06
N THR A 173 -5.24 2.88 -25.50
CA THR A 173 -5.61 4.29 -25.26
C THR A 173 -5.43 4.85 -23.84
N VAL A 174 -5.23 4.00 -22.83
CA VAL A 174 -4.83 4.47 -21.49
C VAL A 174 -3.33 4.75 -21.52
N SER A 175 -2.95 6.02 -21.40
CA SER A 175 -1.56 6.47 -21.51
C SER A 175 -1.11 7.24 -20.27
N GLY A 176 0.20 7.36 -20.11
CA GLY A 176 0.81 8.05 -18.97
C GLY A 176 1.08 7.13 -17.78
N SER A 177 1.69 7.68 -16.74
CA SER A 177 2.07 6.91 -15.55
C SER A 177 0.85 6.61 -14.70
N ILE A 178 0.55 5.34 -14.49
CA ILE A 178 -0.66 4.93 -13.79
C ILE A 178 -0.58 5.28 -12.30
N VAL A 179 -1.61 5.98 -11.81
CA VAL A 179 -1.73 6.42 -10.42
C VAL A 179 -2.85 5.72 -9.66
N GLY A 180 -3.78 5.03 -10.33
CA GLY A 180 -4.78 4.21 -9.65
C GLY A 180 -5.78 3.52 -10.59
N PHE A 181 -6.52 2.58 -10.01
CA PHE A 181 -7.60 1.85 -10.66
C PHE A 181 -8.80 1.71 -9.71
N LEU A 182 -9.98 1.43 -10.26
CA LEU A 182 -11.17 0.98 -9.50
C LEU A 182 -12.05 0.11 -10.38
N VAL A 183 -12.64 -0.94 -9.83
CA VAL A 183 -13.78 -1.64 -10.44
C VAL A 183 -15.07 -1.32 -9.67
N ASP A 184 -16.06 -0.80 -10.40
CA ASP A 184 -17.32 -0.35 -9.86
C ASP A 184 -18.25 -1.53 -9.56
N GLN A 185 -18.51 -1.78 -8.28
CA GLN A 185 -19.38 -2.87 -7.84
C GLN A 185 -20.87 -2.60 -8.04
N ALA A 186 -21.27 -1.36 -8.33
CA ALA A 186 -22.65 -1.01 -8.67
C ALA A 186 -22.99 -1.30 -10.14
N SER A 187 -21.98 -1.52 -10.99
CA SER A 187 -22.16 -1.87 -12.40
C SER A 187 -22.54 -3.34 -12.62
N SER A 188 -22.82 -3.77 -13.86
CA SER A 188 -23.16 -5.18 -14.13
C SER A 188 -21.95 -6.11 -13.90
N THR A 189 -22.15 -7.27 -13.27
CA THR A 189 -21.09 -8.30 -13.12
C THR A 189 -20.66 -8.92 -14.45
N SER A 190 -21.49 -8.85 -15.49
CA SER A 190 -21.16 -9.35 -16.83
C SER A 190 -20.31 -8.37 -17.64
N ASN A 191 -20.32 -7.09 -17.27
CA ASN A 191 -19.64 -6.00 -17.96
C ASN A 191 -19.34 -4.89 -16.94
N ARG A 192 -18.41 -5.16 -16.01
CA ARG A 192 -18.11 -4.16 -14.98
C ARG A 192 -17.59 -2.89 -15.62
N THR A 193 -18.03 -1.77 -15.06
CA THR A 193 -17.40 -0.48 -15.26
C THR A 193 -16.07 -0.47 -14.53
N CYS A 194 -15.01 -0.06 -15.22
CA CYS A 194 -13.66 0.04 -14.65
C CYS A 194 -13.12 1.45 -14.86
N TYR A 195 -12.27 1.89 -13.94
CA TYR A 195 -11.57 3.17 -14.00
C TYR A 195 -10.08 2.93 -13.98
N ALA A 196 -9.36 3.70 -14.79
CA ALA A 196 -7.92 3.80 -14.77
C ALA A 196 -7.56 5.27 -14.74
N ALA A 197 -6.72 5.68 -13.80
CA ALA A 197 -6.18 7.02 -13.73
C ALA A 197 -4.68 6.98 -13.95
N SER A 198 -4.21 7.92 -14.77
CA SER A 198 -2.79 8.17 -14.95
C SER A 198 -2.49 9.62 -14.60
N THR A 199 -1.22 9.98 -14.62
CA THR A 199 -0.77 11.37 -14.49
C THR A 199 -1.43 12.33 -15.47
N SER A 200 -2.02 11.85 -16.57
CA SER A 200 -2.59 12.68 -17.63
C SER A 200 -4.12 12.69 -17.67
N GLY A 201 -4.80 12.01 -16.73
CA GLY A 201 -6.25 12.03 -16.65
C GLY A 201 -6.87 10.73 -16.13
N VAL A 202 -8.18 10.61 -16.34
CA VAL A 202 -8.97 9.44 -15.94
C VAL A 202 -9.67 8.87 -17.16
N TRP A 203 -9.72 7.54 -17.26
CA TRP A 203 -10.44 6.80 -18.28
C TRP A 203 -11.48 5.89 -17.63
N ARG A 204 -12.58 5.67 -18.34
CA ARG A 204 -13.62 4.71 -17.98
C ARG A 204 -13.80 3.67 -19.07
N SER A 205 -13.88 2.41 -18.64
CA SER A 205 -14.35 1.28 -19.42
C SER A 205 -15.73 0.85 -18.91
N LYS A 206 -16.56 0.28 -19.79
CA LYS A 206 -17.86 -0.34 -19.45
C LYS A 206 -17.91 -1.83 -19.82
N ASP A 207 -16.76 -2.44 -20.08
CA ASP A 207 -16.61 -3.76 -20.68
C ASP A 207 -15.44 -4.53 -20.06
N HIS A 208 -15.36 -4.49 -18.73
CA HIS A 208 -14.29 -5.13 -17.97
C HIS A 208 -12.89 -4.66 -18.41
N GLY A 209 -12.69 -3.39 -18.76
CA GLY A 209 -11.39 -2.85 -19.17
C GLY A 209 -10.92 -3.25 -20.57
N ALA A 210 -11.82 -3.66 -21.47
CA ALA A 210 -11.47 -3.99 -22.86
C ALA A 210 -11.34 -2.74 -23.74
N SER A 211 -12.20 -1.73 -23.54
CA SER A 211 -12.14 -0.44 -24.22
C SER A 211 -12.32 0.72 -23.23
N TRP A 212 -11.72 1.86 -23.55
CA TRP A 212 -11.59 2.98 -22.62
C TRP A 212 -11.99 4.30 -23.28
N THR A 213 -12.59 5.19 -22.51
CA THR A 213 -12.94 6.56 -22.93
C THR A 213 -12.43 7.55 -21.89
N SER A 214 -11.80 8.63 -22.33
CA SER A 214 -11.32 9.69 -21.44
C SER A 214 -12.49 10.39 -20.71
N LYS A 215 -12.24 10.75 -19.46
CA LYS A 215 -13.21 11.25 -18.48
C LYS A 215 -12.61 12.37 -17.63
N ILE A 216 -12.28 13.47 -18.29
CA ILE A 216 -11.61 14.63 -17.69
C ILE A 216 -12.50 15.89 -17.59
N THR A 217 -13.79 15.80 -17.94
CA THR A 217 -14.71 16.95 -17.86
C THR A 217 -14.82 17.46 -16.43
N GLY A 218 -14.50 18.75 -16.21
CA GLY A 218 -14.48 19.37 -14.88
C GLY A 218 -13.12 19.32 -14.18
N LEU A 219 -12.16 18.56 -14.70
CA LEU A 219 -10.74 18.72 -14.37
C LEU A 219 -10.13 19.85 -15.21
N PRO A 220 -8.92 20.35 -14.86
CA PRO A 220 -8.15 21.23 -15.73
C PRO A 220 -7.95 20.64 -17.14
N ALA A 221 -7.81 21.50 -18.15
CA ALA A 221 -7.73 21.08 -19.56
C ALA A 221 -6.55 20.13 -19.84
N THR A 222 -5.46 20.28 -19.08
CA THR A 222 -4.28 19.40 -19.08
C THR A 222 -4.02 18.93 -17.66
N PRO A 223 -4.82 17.96 -17.16
CA PRO A 223 -4.75 17.58 -15.76
C PRO A 223 -3.43 16.84 -15.48
N THR A 224 -2.82 17.16 -14.35
CA THR A 224 -1.66 16.44 -13.82
C THR A 224 -2.09 15.74 -12.53
N LEU A 225 -2.38 14.44 -12.62
CA LEU A 225 -2.88 13.68 -11.47
C LEU A 225 -1.73 13.05 -10.68
N ARG A 226 -1.73 13.26 -9.37
CA ARG A 226 -0.76 12.68 -8.43
C ARG A 226 -1.27 11.41 -7.78
N SER A 227 -2.56 11.38 -7.46
CA SER A 227 -3.19 10.29 -6.73
C SER A 227 -4.61 10.09 -7.22
N PHE A 228 -5.07 8.84 -7.22
CA PHE A 228 -6.44 8.47 -7.55
C PHE A 228 -6.90 7.38 -6.59
N SER A 229 -8.11 7.51 -6.10
CA SER A 229 -8.77 6.49 -5.31
C SER A 229 -10.27 6.57 -5.52
N GLY A 230 -10.97 5.47 -5.32
CA GLY A 230 -12.42 5.47 -5.40
C GLY A 230 -12.99 4.26 -4.68
N GLY A 231 -14.28 4.35 -4.41
CA GLY A 231 -15.02 3.28 -3.76
C GLY A 231 -16.35 3.08 -4.45
N SER A 232 -16.93 1.92 -4.22
CA SER A 232 -18.28 1.61 -4.69
C SER A 232 -19.01 0.69 -3.71
N THR A 233 -20.28 0.97 -3.48
CA THR A 233 -21.23 -0.01 -2.95
C THR A 233 -21.89 -0.74 -4.13
N LEU A 234 -22.98 -1.47 -3.90
CA LEU A 234 -23.80 -2.03 -4.98
C LEU A 234 -24.68 -0.97 -5.68
N THR A 235 -24.73 0.26 -5.18
CA THR A 235 -25.65 1.30 -5.66
C THR A 235 -25.01 2.67 -5.86
N LYS A 236 -23.77 2.86 -5.41
CA LYS A 236 -23.10 4.17 -5.37
C LYS A 236 -21.63 3.99 -5.70
N THR A 237 -21.09 4.91 -6.48
CA THR A 237 -19.67 4.99 -6.80
C THR A 237 -19.20 6.43 -6.64
N VAL A 238 -18.06 6.60 -5.98
CA VAL A 238 -17.41 7.90 -5.81
C VAL A 238 -15.94 7.76 -6.14
N LEU A 239 -15.46 8.68 -6.97
CA LEU A 239 -14.08 8.74 -7.41
C LEU A 239 -13.43 10.01 -6.89
N TYR A 240 -12.15 9.93 -6.57
CA TYR A 240 -11.34 11.04 -6.09
C TYR A 240 -10.00 11.07 -6.80
N CYS A 241 -9.48 12.27 -7.04
CA CYS A 241 -8.10 12.44 -7.48
C CYS A 241 -7.48 13.71 -6.90
N VAL A 242 -6.16 13.68 -6.73
CA VAL A 242 -5.34 14.85 -6.43
C VAL A 242 -4.78 15.40 -7.73
N GLU A 243 -5.07 16.67 -8.03
CA GLU A 243 -4.61 17.40 -9.20
C GLU A 243 -3.57 18.44 -8.77
N THR A 244 -2.40 18.44 -9.42
CA THR A 244 -1.24 19.21 -8.93
C THR A 244 -1.09 20.58 -9.55
N THR A 245 -1.82 20.90 -10.62
CA THR A 245 -1.78 22.25 -11.23
C THR A 245 -2.66 23.22 -10.44
N SER A 246 -3.83 22.78 -9.98
CA SER A 246 -4.71 23.53 -9.09
C SER A 246 -4.47 23.24 -7.62
N TYR A 247 -3.58 22.29 -7.29
CA TYR A 247 -3.26 21.88 -5.92
C TYR A 247 -4.50 21.47 -5.11
N ASP A 248 -5.39 20.68 -5.72
CA ASP A 248 -6.70 20.40 -5.15
C ASP A 248 -7.11 18.92 -5.28
N VAL A 249 -8.08 18.55 -4.48
CA VAL A 249 -8.77 17.27 -4.57
C VAL A 249 -10.04 17.46 -5.38
N TYR A 250 -10.19 16.65 -6.42
CA TYR A 250 -11.41 16.57 -7.21
C TYR A 250 -12.17 15.30 -6.88
N LYS A 251 -13.48 15.37 -7.07
CA LYS A 251 -14.42 14.27 -6.86
C LYS A 251 -15.34 14.11 -8.05
N SER A 252 -15.72 12.87 -8.34
CA SER A 252 -16.85 12.54 -9.20
C SER A 252 -17.83 11.62 -8.49
N THR A 253 -19.10 12.00 -8.46
CA THR A 253 -20.24 11.15 -8.09
C THR A 253 -21.07 10.72 -9.32
N THR A 254 -20.60 11.08 -10.51
CA THR A 254 -21.25 10.86 -11.81
C THR A 254 -20.52 9.80 -12.61
N ASN A 255 -19.92 8.81 -11.94
CA ASN A 255 -19.18 7.73 -12.59
C ASN A 255 -18.09 8.24 -13.56
N GLY A 256 -17.43 9.35 -13.21
CA GLY A 256 -16.39 10.01 -13.99
C GLY A 256 -16.89 10.93 -15.10
N ASP A 257 -18.20 11.09 -15.31
CA ASP A 257 -18.71 11.96 -16.38
C ASP A 257 -18.48 13.46 -16.09
N SER A 258 -18.36 13.84 -14.83
CA SER A 258 -17.95 15.18 -14.39
C SER A 258 -17.18 15.16 -13.07
N TRP A 259 -16.27 16.11 -12.92
CA TRP A 259 -15.45 16.32 -11.73
C TRP A 259 -15.68 17.69 -11.11
N VAL A 260 -15.64 17.76 -9.79
CA VAL A 260 -15.75 19.01 -9.02
C VAL A 260 -14.64 19.09 -7.98
N SER A 261 -14.06 20.27 -7.80
CA SER A 261 -13.15 20.57 -6.70
C SER A 261 -13.89 20.44 -5.35
N VAL A 262 -13.24 19.84 -4.34
CA VAL A 262 -13.85 19.59 -3.02
C VAL A 262 -13.02 20.04 -1.82
N MET A 263 -11.77 20.47 -2.02
CA MET A 263 -10.95 21.04 -0.95
C MET A 263 -10.60 22.51 -1.20
N GLY A 264 -10.94 23.06 -2.37
CA GLY A 264 -10.84 24.48 -2.69
C GLY A 264 -9.40 25.02 -2.63
N GLY A 265 -8.39 24.17 -2.77
CA GLY A 265 -6.97 24.51 -2.75
C GLY A 265 -6.42 25.07 -1.43
N THR A 266 -7.23 25.29 -0.38
CA THR A 266 -6.80 25.95 0.86
C THR A 266 -7.68 25.61 2.07
N ILE A 267 -7.63 24.39 2.62
CA ILE A 267 -8.12 24.20 4.00
C ILE A 267 -7.23 24.93 5.02
N ASP A 268 -5.97 25.21 4.67
CA ASP A 268 -5.02 25.89 5.56
C ASP A 268 -3.99 26.81 4.87
N GLY A 269 -4.12 27.06 3.57
CA GLY A 269 -3.16 27.84 2.80
C GLY A 269 -1.89 27.07 2.38
N SER A 270 -1.77 25.77 2.71
CA SER A 270 -0.77 24.87 2.13
C SER A 270 -1.25 24.33 0.78
N LEU A 271 -0.33 24.23 -0.18
CA LEU A 271 -0.63 23.89 -1.57
C LEU A 271 -0.32 22.42 -1.91
N GLU A 272 -0.14 21.50 -0.96
CA GLU A 272 0.51 20.22 -1.31
C GLU A 272 -0.23 18.99 -0.79
N TYR A 273 -1.50 18.83 -1.18
CA TYR A 273 -2.17 17.53 -1.07
C TYR A 273 -1.36 16.46 -1.82
N PHE A 274 -1.10 15.35 -1.14
CA PHE A 274 -0.18 14.33 -1.64
C PHE A 274 -0.92 13.08 -2.11
N GLN A 275 -1.70 12.45 -1.23
CA GLN A 275 -2.51 11.27 -1.56
C GLN A 275 -3.96 11.45 -1.13
N VAL A 276 -4.85 10.92 -1.96
CA VAL A 276 -6.25 10.69 -1.60
C VAL A 276 -6.49 9.19 -1.53
N ILE A 277 -7.10 8.74 -0.45
CA ILE A 277 -7.43 7.32 -0.23
C ILE A 277 -8.86 7.16 0.27
N THR A 278 -9.59 6.21 -0.27
CA THR A 278 -10.92 5.80 0.19
C THR A 278 -10.98 4.28 0.26
N ALA A 279 -11.73 3.75 1.22
CA ALA A 279 -11.94 2.32 1.30
C ALA A 279 -12.91 1.90 0.18
N GLU A 280 -12.55 0.86 -0.57
CA GLU A 280 -13.32 0.45 -1.74
C GLU A 280 -14.79 0.13 -1.43
N ALA A 281 -15.10 -0.34 -0.23
CA ALA A 281 -16.46 -0.64 0.20
C ALA A 281 -17.20 0.55 0.86
N TYR A 282 -16.52 1.68 1.11
CA TYR A 282 -17.06 2.84 1.83
C TYR A 282 -16.74 4.15 1.09
N PRO A 283 -17.36 4.37 -0.09
CA PRO A 283 -17.02 5.49 -0.97
C PRO A 283 -17.19 6.88 -0.35
N ASP A 284 -17.93 7.00 0.76
CA ASP A 284 -18.20 8.29 1.40
C ASP A 284 -17.11 8.68 2.40
N THR A 285 -16.29 7.73 2.83
CA THR A 285 -15.18 7.99 3.75
C THR A 285 -13.87 8.08 2.98
N VAL A 286 -13.29 9.27 2.97
CA VAL A 286 -12.07 9.56 2.23
C VAL A 286 -11.09 10.33 3.12
N TYR A 287 -9.81 10.03 2.97
CA TYR A 287 -8.73 10.71 3.65
C TYR A 287 -7.82 11.37 2.63
N VAL A 288 -7.27 12.50 3.02
CA VAL A 288 -6.27 13.23 2.26
C VAL A 288 -5.15 13.61 3.21
N ASN A 289 -3.92 13.31 2.85
CA ASN A 289 -2.76 13.86 3.53
C ASN A 289 -2.12 14.96 2.68
N ASP A 290 -1.50 15.92 3.34
CA ASP A 290 -0.59 16.87 2.69
C ASP A 290 0.88 16.46 2.94
N PHE A 291 1.79 17.12 2.22
CA PHE A 291 3.24 16.93 2.37
C PHE A 291 4.01 18.26 2.30
N PRO A 292 3.78 19.20 3.23
CA PRO A 292 4.49 20.48 3.23
C PRO A 292 5.97 20.29 3.57
N ALA A 293 6.81 21.17 3.02
CA ALA A 293 8.26 21.20 3.28
C ALA A 293 8.63 21.41 4.77
N ALA A 294 7.72 21.98 5.58
CA ALA A 294 7.94 22.32 6.98
C ALA A 294 7.72 21.15 7.97
N TYR A 295 7.42 19.94 7.49
CA TYR A 295 7.18 18.74 8.32
C TYR A 295 5.99 18.86 9.29
N ASP A 296 5.09 19.81 9.06
CA ASP A 296 3.87 20.07 9.84
C ASP A 296 2.60 19.50 9.19
N GLY A 297 2.79 18.47 8.36
CA GLY A 297 1.73 17.92 7.54
C GLY A 297 0.54 17.37 8.34
N LYS A 298 -0.61 17.37 7.69
CA LYS A 298 -1.92 17.06 8.24
C LYS A 298 -2.56 15.92 7.47
N VAL A 299 -3.53 15.33 8.14
CA VAL A 299 -4.44 14.35 7.55
C VAL A 299 -5.84 14.87 7.77
N TYR A 300 -6.58 15.01 6.69
CA TYR A 300 -7.99 15.37 6.66
C TYR A 300 -8.82 14.13 6.35
N LYS A 301 -10.01 14.07 6.94
CA LYS A 301 -11.02 13.03 6.69
C LYS A 301 -12.34 13.69 6.31
N SER A 302 -13.03 13.09 5.36
CA SER A 302 -14.45 13.31 5.13
C SER A 302 -15.22 12.01 5.34
N THR A 303 -16.48 12.12 5.75
CA THR A 303 -17.44 11.00 5.88
C THR A 303 -18.70 11.19 5.04
N ASP A 304 -18.78 12.28 4.28
CA ASP A 304 -19.92 12.67 3.45
C ASP A 304 -19.50 12.82 1.98
N ALA A 305 -18.58 11.95 1.56
CA ALA A 305 -18.00 11.92 0.24
C ALA A 305 -17.30 13.22 -0.14
N GLY A 306 -16.50 13.82 0.74
CA GLY A 306 -15.77 15.05 0.47
C GLY A 306 -16.69 16.25 0.27
N VAL A 307 -17.75 16.39 1.07
CA VAL A 307 -18.54 17.63 1.15
C VAL A 307 -18.02 18.46 2.33
N THR A 308 -17.75 17.83 3.47
CA THR A 308 -17.10 18.43 4.63
C THR A 308 -15.85 17.65 5.00
N TRP A 309 -14.88 18.34 5.60
CA TRP A 309 -13.58 17.78 5.97
C TRP A 309 -13.19 18.20 7.39
N GLN A 310 -12.56 17.26 8.10
CA GLN A 310 -12.04 17.47 9.45
C GLN A 310 -10.58 17.01 9.50
N GLN A 311 -9.71 17.81 10.12
CA GLN A 311 -8.35 17.37 10.46
C GLN A 311 -8.42 16.28 11.53
N VAL A 312 -7.81 15.13 11.24
CA VAL A 312 -7.79 13.95 12.12
C VAL A 312 -6.39 13.56 12.58
N TRP A 313 -5.36 14.29 12.17
CA TRP A 313 -3.99 14.15 12.65
C TRP A 313 -3.60 15.37 13.48
N SER A 314 -3.38 15.19 14.78
CA SER A 314 -3.04 16.25 15.72
C SER A 314 -2.02 15.73 16.76
N PRO A 315 -0.75 15.57 16.36
CA PRO A 315 0.31 15.16 17.28
C PRO A 315 0.65 16.31 18.24
N SER A 316 0.82 16.01 19.52
CA SER A 316 1.29 16.97 20.51
C SER A 316 1.83 16.26 21.75
N ILE A 317 2.97 16.73 22.25
CA ILE A 317 3.55 16.28 23.52
C ILE A 317 2.72 16.70 24.74
N SER A 318 1.79 17.64 24.58
CA SER A 318 0.98 18.22 25.65
C SER A 318 -0.53 17.92 25.53
N GLY A 319 -0.92 16.92 24.73
CA GLY A 319 -2.31 16.45 24.66
C GLY A 319 -2.90 16.40 23.25
N GLY A 320 -2.25 15.67 22.34
CA GLY A 320 -2.76 15.39 20.98
C GLY A 320 -3.51 14.06 20.88
N ASN A 321 -3.93 13.70 19.66
CA ASN A 321 -4.61 12.43 19.37
C ASN A 321 -3.69 11.33 18.81
N VAL A 322 -2.38 11.50 18.94
CA VAL A 322 -1.36 10.59 18.42
C VAL A 322 -0.52 10.06 19.59
N GLU A 323 -0.44 8.74 19.74
CA GLU A 323 0.53 8.08 20.61
C GLU A 323 1.93 8.22 20.01
N LEU A 324 2.74 9.09 20.60
CA LEU A 324 4.05 9.47 20.06
C LEU A 324 5.10 8.36 20.23
N GLY A 325 6.04 8.30 19.29
CA GLY A 325 7.26 7.50 19.39
C GLY A 325 8.50 8.32 19.71
N TRP A 326 9.64 7.65 19.82
CA TRP A 326 10.90 8.30 20.21
C TRP A 326 11.28 9.46 19.27
N ILE A 327 11.07 9.32 17.95
CA ILE A 327 11.38 10.36 16.96
C ILE A 327 10.62 11.64 17.23
N ASP A 328 9.36 11.51 17.63
CA ASP A 328 8.46 12.64 17.89
C ASP A 328 8.88 13.42 19.13
N TYR A 329 9.47 12.76 20.12
CA TYR A 329 10.03 13.41 21.31
C TYR A 329 11.43 13.99 21.07
N GLU A 330 12.31 13.28 20.36
CA GLU A 330 13.73 13.62 20.27
C GLU A 330 14.10 14.53 19.10
N ILE A 331 13.34 14.49 18.00
CA ILE A 331 13.70 15.18 16.75
C ILE A 331 12.62 16.17 16.35
N HIS A 332 11.47 15.68 15.88
CA HIS A 332 10.31 16.48 15.51
C HIS A 332 9.10 15.59 15.32
N LEU A 333 7.91 16.17 15.51
CA LEU A 333 6.64 15.53 15.14
C LEU A 333 6.63 15.32 13.63
N ASN A 334 6.52 14.06 13.19
CA ASN A 334 6.61 13.73 11.77
C ASN A 334 5.28 13.13 11.30
N PRO A 335 4.60 13.75 10.32
CA PRO A 335 3.35 13.24 9.82
C PRO A 335 3.56 12.01 8.94
N PRO A 336 2.65 11.02 9.01
CA PRO A 336 2.65 9.91 8.07
C PRO A 336 2.23 10.41 6.69
N SER A 337 3.20 10.58 5.79
CA SER A 337 2.98 11.48 4.66
C SER A 337 3.50 11.00 3.30
N ARG A 338 4.24 9.89 3.24
CA ARG A 338 4.72 9.31 1.96
C ARG A 338 4.02 8.02 1.56
N GLY A 339 3.87 7.09 2.49
CA GLY A 339 2.96 5.95 2.33
C GLY A 339 1.68 6.26 3.06
N PHE A 340 0.55 6.17 2.39
CA PHE A 340 -0.75 6.37 3.02
C PHE A 340 -1.71 5.38 2.39
N THR A 341 -2.29 4.52 3.21
CA THR A 341 -3.16 3.42 2.76
C THR A 341 -4.32 3.23 3.73
N ILE A 342 -5.40 2.69 3.20
CA ILE A 342 -6.62 2.40 3.94
C ILE A 342 -6.99 0.94 3.71
N ASN A 343 -7.54 0.29 4.73
CA ASN A 343 -8.08 -1.04 4.55
C ASN A 343 -9.24 -0.97 3.54
N PRO A 344 -9.19 -1.68 2.39
CA PRO A 344 -10.23 -1.59 1.36
C PRO A 344 -11.63 -1.98 1.85
N ALA A 345 -11.71 -2.80 2.91
CA ALA A 345 -12.94 -3.27 3.53
C ALA A 345 -13.21 -2.65 4.92
N ASN A 346 -12.42 -1.67 5.38
CA ASN A 346 -12.66 -0.98 6.64
C ASN A 346 -12.16 0.47 6.59
N ALA A 347 -13.09 1.41 6.43
CA ALA A 347 -12.76 2.82 6.31
C ALA A 347 -12.18 3.48 7.59
N ASN A 348 -12.22 2.78 8.73
CA ASN A 348 -11.65 3.27 9.98
C ASN A 348 -10.20 2.84 10.19
N GLN A 349 -9.70 1.92 9.38
CA GLN A 349 -8.32 1.44 9.48
C GLN A 349 -7.44 2.07 8.40
N VAL A 350 -6.58 3.00 8.83
CA VAL A 350 -5.68 3.75 7.95
C VAL A 350 -4.28 3.62 8.50
N VAL A 351 -3.33 3.28 7.65
CA VAL A 351 -1.90 3.25 7.98
C VAL A 351 -1.20 4.32 7.16
N GLY A 352 -0.34 5.06 7.82
CA GLY A 352 0.51 6.01 7.16
C GLY A 352 1.96 5.88 7.60
N SER A 353 2.88 6.10 6.67
CA SER A 353 4.29 5.79 6.79
C SER A 353 5.18 6.88 6.18
N ARG A 354 6.34 7.06 6.79
CA ARG A 354 7.54 7.74 6.28
C ARG A 354 8.71 7.28 7.16
N THR A 355 9.39 8.19 7.85
CA THR A 355 10.37 7.88 8.90
C THR A 355 9.71 7.27 10.15
N VAL A 356 8.42 7.54 10.30
CA VAL A 356 7.52 7.06 11.36
C VAL A 356 6.35 6.32 10.73
N ASN A 357 5.77 5.39 11.47
CA ASN A 357 4.66 4.56 11.01
C ASN A 357 3.54 4.63 12.03
N TYR A 358 2.36 5.01 11.56
CA TYR A 358 1.19 5.25 12.40
C TYR A 358 -0.03 4.54 11.83
N MET A 359 -0.91 4.10 12.72
CA MET A 359 -2.20 3.55 12.35
C MET A 359 -3.31 4.14 13.20
N THR A 360 -4.44 4.38 12.57
CA THR A 360 -5.73 4.48 13.26
C THR A 360 -6.59 3.28 12.92
N ILE A 361 -7.41 2.83 13.88
CA ILE A 361 -8.45 1.80 13.70
C ILE A 361 -9.84 2.35 14.01
N ASN A 362 -9.93 3.62 14.41
CA ASN A 362 -11.17 4.33 14.75
C ASN A 362 -11.34 5.56 13.83
N GLY A 363 -10.74 5.49 12.65
CA GLY A 363 -10.94 6.49 11.62
C GLY A 363 -10.40 7.87 11.96
N GLY A 364 -9.33 7.93 12.75
CA GLY A 364 -8.59 9.15 13.06
C GLY A 364 -8.95 9.81 14.39
N THR A 365 -9.85 9.22 15.19
CA THR A 365 -10.07 9.69 16.57
C THR A 365 -8.80 9.54 17.42
N SER A 366 -8.04 8.46 17.21
CA SER A 366 -6.69 8.31 17.76
C SER A 366 -5.77 7.57 16.79
N TRP A 367 -4.47 7.84 16.90
CA TRP A 367 -3.42 7.18 16.14
C TRP A 367 -2.42 6.52 17.08
N LYS A 368 -2.02 5.29 16.76
CA LYS A 368 -0.97 4.55 17.46
C LYS A 368 0.27 4.42 16.58
N GLN A 369 1.45 4.54 17.18
CA GLN A 369 2.70 4.26 16.49
C GLN A 369 2.94 2.75 16.31
N LEU A 370 3.56 2.37 15.20
CA LEU A 370 3.80 0.98 14.79
C LEU A 370 5.26 0.53 14.84
N PHE A 371 6.21 1.41 15.17
CA PHE A 371 7.64 1.16 14.98
C PHE A 371 8.43 1.00 16.28
N THR A 372 7.98 1.61 17.39
CA THR A 372 8.68 1.51 18.67
C THR A 372 7.76 1.13 19.84
N LYS A 373 8.38 0.70 20.93
CA LYS A 373 7.77 0.40 22.23
C LYS A 373 8.54 1.14 23.31
N TYR A 374 7.80 1.83 24.18
CA TYR A 374 8.38 2.46 25.36
C TYR A 374 9.03 1.42 26.29
N ALA A 375 10.27 1.66 26.69
CA ALA A 375 11.12 0.71 27.41
C ALA A 375 11.72 1.30 28.69
N ASP A 376 11.11 2.35 29.22
CA ASP A 376 11.52 3.02 30.46
C ASP A 376 10.38 3.04 31.48
N THR A 377 10.62 3.65 32.64
CA THR A 377 9.63 3.86 33.70
C THR A 377 9.16 5.31 33.75
N GLY A 378 7.92 5.49 34.21
CA GLY A 378 7.28 6.81 34.30
C GLY A 378 6.66 7.26 32.98
N ALA A 379 6.46 8.57 32.85
CA ALA A 379 5.87 9.16 31.66
C ALA A 379 6.87 9.21 30.49
N GLN A 380 6.34 9.12 29.27
CA GLN A 380 7.10 9.35 28.04
C GLN A 380 7.58 10.82 28.00
N ALA A 381 8.86 11.01 27.67
CA ALA A 381 9.52 12.31 27.60
C ALA A 381 10.84 12.18 26.81
N VAL A 382 11.45 13.33 26.51
CA VAL A 382 12.82 13.43 25.98
C VAL A 382 13.80 12.70 26.90
N GLY A 383 14.75 11.97 26.31
CA GLY A 383 15.79 11.20 26.98
C GLY A 383 15.36 9.82 27.49
N LYS A 384 14.13 9.38 27.22
CA LYS A 384 13.62 8.08 27.67
C LYS A 384 14.01 6.94 26.74
N LYS A 385 14.04 5.71 27.28
CA LYS A 385 14.39 4.51 26.53
C LYS A 385 13.22 3.95 25.71
N TRP A 386 13.55 3.47 24.52
CA TRP A 386 12.62 2.86 23.57
C TRP A 386 13.26 1.60 22.95
N SER A 387 12.42 0.74 22.38
CA SER A 387 12.82 -0.52 21.75
C SER A 387 12.04 -0.77 20.46
N SER A 388 12.67 -1.38 19.46
CA SER A 388 12.06 -1.65 18.17
C SER A 388 10.89 -2.64 18.27
N LYS A 389 9.84 -2.41 17.47
CA LYS A 389 8.79 -3.40 17.19
C LYS A 389 9.16 -4.34 16.02
N GLY A 390 10.37 -4.24 15.49
CA GLY A 390 10.86 -5.03 14.35
C GLY A 390 10.75 -4.35 12.99
N LEU A 391 10.35 -3.07 12.97
CA LEU A 391 10.22 -2.20 11.79
C LEU A 391 11.32 -1.15 11.74
#